data_AF-A0A6B1I3F6-F1
#
_entry.id   AF-A0A6B1I3F6-F1
#
_cell.length_a   1.000
_cell.length_b   1.000
_cell.length_c   1.000
_cell.angle_alpha   90.00
_cell.angle_beta   90.00
_cell.angle_gamma   90.00
#
_symmetry.space_group_name_H-M   'P 1'
#
loop_
_entity.id
_entity.type
_entity.pdbx_description
1 polymer ?
#
loop_
_entity_poly.entity_id
_entity_poly.type
_entity_poly.pdbx_seq_one_letter_code
_entity_poly.pdbx_strand_id
1 'polypeptide(L)'
;MREEACVEVREAKLLGFSRGECIRGHEKGLVLVRSIWLAKVELNEWVPEHETLARKLVQPEGVLEELALDVFLPLHHRALITAGLLKE
;
A
#
# COMPACT_ATOMS: atom_id res chain seq x y z
N MET A 1 -7.06 -4.92 -5.10
CA MET A 1 -6.86 -3.77 -6.04
C MET A 1 -8.12 -3.45 -6.83
N ARG A 2 -8.70 -4.39 -7.60
CA ARG A 2 -9.97 -4.13 -8.31
C ARG A 2 -11.13 -3.90 -7.33
N GLU A 3 -11.32 -4.80 -6.38
CA GLU A 3 -12.44 -4.80 -5.40
C GLU A 3 -12.41 -3.58 -4.46
N GLU A 4 -11.22 -3.20 -3.96
CA GLU A 4 -11.09 -2.15 -2.95
C GLU A 4 -10.68 -0.79 -3.50
N ALA A 5 -9.83 -0.77 -4.53
CA ALA A 5 -9.29 0.46 -5.08
C ALA A 5 -9.91 0.84 -6.44
N CYS A 6 -10.78 0.00 -7.01
CA CYS A 6 -11.41 0.19 -8.32
C CYS A 6 -10.38 0.54 -9.41
N VAL A 7 -9.32 -0.26 -9.48
CA VAL A 7 -8.26 -0.10 -10.50
C VAL A 7 -7.97 -1.41 -11.23
N GLU A 8 -7.53 -1.28 -12.48
CA GLU A 8 -6.96 -2.39 -13.25
C GLU A 8 -5.44 -2.29 -13.28
N VAL A 9 -4.75 -3.34 -12.84
CA VAL A 9 -3.28 -3.39 -12.86
C VAL A 9 -2.81 -3.77 -14.25
N ARG A 10 -2.02 -2.90 -14.88
CA ARG A 10 -1.43 -3.14 -16.21
C ARG A 10 -0.02 -3.71 -16.13
N GLU A 11 0.78 -3.19 -15.20
CA GLU A 11 2.12 -3.68 -14.90
C GLU A 11 2.34 -3.69 -13.40
N ALA A 12 3.15 -4.64 -12.91
CA ALA A 12 3.54 -4.70 -11.52
C ALA A 12 5.01 -5.10 -11.38
N LYS A 13 5.68 -4.51 -10.38
CA LYS A 13 7.05 -4.82 -9.99
C LYS A 13 7.09 -5.07 -8.49
N LEU A 14 7.59 -6.24 -8.09
CA LEU A 14 7.86 -6.54 -6.68
C LEU A 14 9.01 -5.65 -6.19
N LEU A 15 8.77 -4.89 -5.12
CA LEU A 15 9.77 -4.06 -4.46
C LEU A 15 10.47 -4.79 -3.32
N GLY A 16 9.78 -5.72 -2.67
CA GLY A 16 10.34 -6.54 -1.61
C GLY A 16 9.26 -7.11 -0.68
N PHE A 17 9.72 -7.53 0.50
CA PHE A 17 8.87 -8.10 1.53
C PHE A 17 9.12 -7.41 2.86
N SER A 18 8.09 -7.31 3.69
CA SER A 18 8.21 -7.00 5.11
C SER A 18 7.72 -8.17 5.96
N ARG A 19 8.35 -8.32 7.12
CA ARG A 19 8.00 -9.33 8.12
C ARG A 19 7.35 -8.62 9.30
N GLY A 20 6.16 -9.07 9.68
CA GLY A 20 5.48 -8.72 10.91
C GLY A 20 5.26 -9.95 11.78
N GLU A 21 5.02 -9.73 13.06
CA GLU A 21 4.66 -10.78 14.01
C GLU A 21 3.32 -10.42 14.66
N CYS A 22 2.41 -11.38 14.71
CA CYS A 22 1.15 -11.22 15.41
C CYS A 22 1.40 -11.41 16.92
N ILE A 23 1.45 -10.31 17.67
CA ILE A 23 1.76 -10.35 19.12
C ILE A 23 0.52 -10.63 20.00
N ARG A 24 -0.68 -10.55 19.43
CA ARG A 24 -1.97 -10.71 20.12
C ARG A 24 -3.05 -11.21 19.16
N GLY A 25 -4.18 -11.67 19.70
CA GLY A 25 -5.32 -12.18 18.91
C GLY A 25 -5.20 -13.68 18.59
N HIS A 26 -6.11 -14.19 17.75
CA HIS A 26 -6.17 -15.61 17.37
C HIS A 26 -4.90 -16.09 16.65
N GLU A 27 -4.24 -15.18 15.92
CA GLU A 27 -3.02 -15.47 15.15
C GLU A 27 -1.72 -15.27 15.95
N LYS A 28 -1.80 -15.15 17.29
CA LYS A 28 -0.62 -14.86 18.12
C LYS A 28 0.50 -15.88 17.88
N GLY A 29 1.71 -15.38 17.65
CA GLY A 29 2.92 -16.17 17.39
C GLY A 29 3.14 -16.53 15.92
N LEU A 30 2.18 -16.21 15.03
CA LEU A 30 2.37 -16.36 13.60
C LEU A 30 3.16 -15.18 13.01
N VAL A 31 3.92 -15.50 11.97
CA VAL A 31 4.65 -14.52 11.17
C VAL A 31 3.81 -14.13 9.97
N LEU A 32 3.57 -12.83 9.83
CA LEU A 32 2.91 -12.25 8.66
C LEU A 32 3.96 -11.72 7.70
N VAL A 33 3.99 -12.22 6.48
CA VAL A 33 4.87 -11.74 5.42
C VAL A 33 4.05 -10.92 4.44
N ARG A 34 4.38 -9.63 4.26
CA ARG A 34 3.71 -8.75 3.30
C ARG A 34 4.61 -8.51 2.10
N SER A 35 4.12 -8.81 0.90
CA SER A 35 4.79 -8.41 -0.35
C SER A 35 4.41 -6.98 -0.70
N ILE A 36 5.39 -6.16 -1.06
CA ILE A 36 5.18 -4.75 -1.44
C ILE A 36 5.46 -4.60 -2.92
N TRP A 37 4.52 -3.99 -3.65
CA TRP A 37 4.54 -3.90 -5.11
C TRP A 37 4.38 -2.46 -5.57
N LEU A 38 5.08 -2.10 -6.64
CA LEU A 38 4.77 -0.93 -7.47
C LEU A 38 3.88 -1.40 -8.62
N ALA A 39 2.73 -0.76 -8.81
CA ALA A 39 1.81 -1.08 -9.90
C ALA A 39 1.56 0.16 -10.76
N LYS A 40 1.55 -0.04 -12.08
CA LYS A 40 0.94 0.91 -13.02
C LYS A 40 -0.51 0.47 -13.24
N VAL A 41 -1.42 1.41 -13.10
CA VAL A 41 -2.85 1.11 -13.06
C VAL A 41 -3.66 2.03 -13.97
N GLU A 42 -4.80 1.51 -14.41
CA GLU A 42 -5.89 2.31 -14.96
C GLU A 42 -6.98 2.47 -13.89
N LEU A 43 -7.55 3.67 -13.82
CA LEU A 43 -8.60 4.00 -12.87
C LEU A 43 -9.96 3.68 -13.46
N ASN A 44 -10.74 2.89 -12.75
CA ASN A 44 -12.15 2.66 -13.05
C ASN A 44 -13.02 3.61 -12.19
N GLU A 45 -14.33 3.58 -12.49
CA GLU A 45 -15.37 4.20 -11.68
C GLU A 45 -15.29 3.71 -10.22
N TRP A 46 -15.56 4.61 -9.27
CA TRP A 46 -15.49 4.31 -7.85
C TRP A 46 -16.74 3.57 -7.37
N VAL A 47 -16.62 2.24 -7.28
CA VAL A 47 -17.65 1.31 -6.78
C VAL A 47 -16.96 0.20 -5.98
N PRO A 48 -16.47 0.51 -4.75
CA PRO A 48 -15.74 -0.46 -3.94
C PRO A 48 -16.69 -1.52 -3.37
N GLU A 49 -16.21 -2.75 -3.25
CA GLU A 49 -17.04 -3.88 -2.78
C GLU A 49 -16.95 -4.12 -1.26
N HIS A 50 -15.94 -3.56 -0.60
CA HIS A 50 -15.57 -3.90 0.79
C HIS A 50 -15.31 -2.67 1.67
N GLU A 51 -14.33 -2.77 2.58
CA GLU A 51 -14.10 -1.84 3.70
C GLU A 51 -13.55 -0.45 3.28
N THR A 52 -13.11 -0.30 2.02
CA THR A 52 -12.53 0.96 1.55
C THR A 52 -13.61 1.98 1.21
N LEU A 53 -13.69 3.06 1.99
CA LEU A 53 -14.75 4.06 1.88
C LEU A 53 -14.49 5.14 0.82
N ALA A 54 -13.22 5.43 0.53
CA ALA A 54 -12.83 6.48 -0.38
C ALA A 54 -11.46 6.22 -1.01
N ARG A 55 -11.21 6.89 -2.15
CA ARG A 55 -9.90 6.94 -2.82
C ARG A 55 -9.53 8.38 -3.13
N LYS A 56 -8.25 8.71 -2.92
CA LYS A 56 -7.65 9.99 -3.29
C LYS A 56 -6.42 9.73 -4.14
N LEU A 57 -6.30 10.44 -5.26
CA LEU A 57 -5.06 10.49 -6.03
C LEU A 57 -4.18 11.59 -5.45
N VAL A 58 -2.93 11.26 -5.20
CA VAL A 58 -1.96 12.16 -4.57
C VAL A 58 -0.72 12.22 -5.43
N GLN A 59 -0.13 13.41 -5.52
CA GLN A 59 1.19 13.54 -6.11
C GLN A 59 2.23 12.95 -5.15
N PRO A 60 3.35 12.38 -5.65
CA PRO A 60 4.36 11.77 -4.81
C PRO A 60 4.85 12.69 -3.68
N GLU A 61 4.99 13.99 -3.94
CA GLU A 61 5.52 14.97 -2.98
C GLU A 61 4.62 15.21 -1.77
N GLY A 62 3.33 14.86 -1.84
CA GLY A 62 2.36 15.05 -0.76
C GLY A 62 1.90 13.74 -0.10
N VAL A 63 2.51 12.61 -0.46
CA VAL A 63 2.02 11.28 -0.02
C VAL A 63 2.27 11.02 1.46
N LEU A 64 3.34 11.59 2.04
CA LEU A 64 3.71 11.31 3.43
C LEU A 64 2.79 12.04 4.41
N GLU A 65 2.33 13.23 4.04
CA GLU A 65 1.36 14.01 4.81
C GLU A 65 0.02 13.27 4.93
N GLU A 66 -0.42 12.63 3.83
CA GLU A 66 -1.66 11.85 3.80
C GLU A 66 -1.54 10.54 4.60
N LEU A 67 -0.32 10.01 4.76
CA LEU A 67 -0.01 8.81 5.53
C LEU A 67 0.50 9.10 6.96
N ALA A 68 0.47 10.35 7.42
CA ALA A 68 1.17 10.76 8.64
C ALA A 68 0.72 10.02 9.92
N LEU A 69 -0.54 9.59 9.98
CA LEU A 69 -1.11 8.84 11.10
C LEU A 69 -1.05 7.31 10.93
N ASP A 70 -0.49 6.85 9.81
CA ASP A 70 -0.35 5.43 9.53
C ASP A 70 0.82 4.83 10.33
N VAL A 71 0.53 3.81 11.14
CA VAL A 71 1.54 3.08 11.92
C VAL A 71 2.58 2.38 11.03
N PHE A 72 2.26 2.15 9.75
CA PHE A 72 3.14 1.59 8.74
C PHE A 72 3.88 2.65 7.92
N LEU A 73 3.81 3.94 8.28
CA LEU A 73 4.49 5.02 7.57
C LEU A 73 5.98 4.73 7.25
N PRO A 74 6.81 4.18 8.17
CA PRO A 74 8.20 3.86 7.84
C PRO A 74 8.34 2.83 6.71
N LEU A 75 7.43 1.85 6.65
CA LEU A 75 7.38 0.85 5.59
C LEU A 75 6.97 1.49 4.26
N HIS A 76 5.92 2.33 4.28
CA HIS A 76 5.45 3.04 3.09
C HIS A 76 6.51 4.01 2.55
N HIS A 77 7.17 4.77 3.43
CA HIS A 77 8.26 5.67 3.06
C HIS A 77 9.40 4.93 2.34
N ARG A 78 9.86 3.80 2.91
CA ARG A 78 10.89 2.96 2.28
C ARG A 78 10.44 2.43 0.92
N ALA A 79 9.19 1.99 0.80
CA ALA A 79 8.63 1.50 -0.46
C ALA A 79 8.60 2.58 -1.54
N LEU A 80 8.21 3.81 -1.19
CA LEU A 80 8.14 4.96 -2.10
C LEU A 80 9.53 5.36 -2.62
N ILE A 81 10.54 5.37 -1.75
CA ILE A 81 11.95 5.56 -2.17
C ILE A 81 12.40 4.43 -3.10
N THR A 82 12.12 3.18 -2.74
CA THR A 82 12.51 2.00 -3.56
C THR A 82 11.82 2.00 -4.93
N ALA A 83 10.61 2.56 -5.01
CA ALA A 83 9.88 2.77 -6.25
C ALA A 83 10.41 3.93 -7.10
N GLY A 84 11.31 4.76 -6.56
CA GLY A 84 11.82 5.97 -7.22
C GLY A 84 10.83 7.13 -7.23
N LEU A 85 9.81 7.10 -6.36
CA LEU A 85 8.77 8.13 -6.26
C LEU A 85 9.15 9.25 -5.28
N LEU A 86 10.03 8.93 -4.33
CA LEU A 86 10.63 9.89 -3.39
C LEU A 86 12.16 9.80 -3.47
N LYS A 87 12.83 10.87 -3.03
CA LYS A 87 14.29 10.88 -2.84
C LYS A 87 14.63 10.44 -1.41
N GLU A 88 15.83 9.90 -1.24
CA GLU A 88 16.41 9.58 0.09
C GLU A 88 16.70 10.83 0.92
#